data_AF-A0A832ID66-F1
#
_entry.id   AF-A0A832ID66-F1
#
_cell.length_a   1.000
_cell.length_b   1.000
_cell.length_c   1.000
_cell.angle_alpha   90.00
_cell.angle_beta   90.00
_cell.angle_gamma   90.00
#
_symmetry.space_group_name_H-M   'P 1'
#
loop_
_entity.id
_entity.type
_entity.pdbx_description
1 polymer ?
#
loop_
_entity_poly.entity_id
_entity_poly.type
_entity_poly.pdbx_seq_one_letter_code
_entity_poly.pdbx_strand_id
1 'polypeptide(L)'
;MIAEILTPIVILILSVVLFGQTTQYNYLSAVFPRFVLGLLVILSVILLIRALVLFKKRGPSAARSISLKDFFYIFLVAILSFLWVYMMDWVLGFLLGSIVFGIVIFAILAGRSLKVKHFVLYSLGYCAIVFIFWYALGRLLHVPLPRGLFF
;
A
#
# COMPACT_ATOMS: atom_id res chain seq x y z
N MET A 1 2.15 14.51 -17.47
CA MET A 1 3.45 14.70 -18.15
C MET A 1 4.62 14.88 -17.19
N ILE A 2 4.83 16.03 -16.53
CA ILE A 2 5.94 16.20 -15.55
C ILE A 2 5.82 15.19 -14.41
N ALA A 3 4.60 14.98 -13.89
CA ALA A 3 4.32 13.98 -12.88
C ALA A 3 4.69 12.54 -13.32
N GLU A 4 4.52 12.18 -14.60
CA GLU A 4 4.80 10.81 -15.08
C GLU A 4 6.30 10.47 -15.09
N ILE A 5 7.16 11.49 -15.15
CA ILE A 5 8.62 11.34 -15.05
C ILE A 5 9.05 11.55 -13.59
N LEU A 6 8.50 12.55 -12.90
CA LEU A 6 8.85 12.83 -11.51
C LEU A 6 8.46 11.68 -10.57
N THR A 7 7.28 11.08 -10.74
CA THR A 7 6.82 9.98 -9.86
C THR A 7 7.81 8.81 -9.83
N PRO A 8 8.23 8.19 -10.97
CA PRO A 8 9.21 7.12 -10.92
C PRO A 8 10.59 7.57 -10.43
N ILE A 9 11.01 8.82 -10.71
CA ILE A 9 12.28 9.36 -10.17
C ILE A 9 12.23 9.44 -8.64
N VAL A 10 11.16 10.01 -8.08
CA VAL A 10 10.98 10.12 -6.63
C VAL A 10 10.95 8.73 -6.00
N ILE A 11 10.22 7.77 -6.60
CA ILE A 11 10.17 6.39 -6.10
C ILE A 11 11.56 5.74 -6.16
N LEU A 12 12.36 5.97 -7.21
CA LEU A 12 13.73 5.45 -7.31
C LEU A 12 14.62 5.99 -6.19
N ILE A 13 14.61 7.31 -5.98
CA ILE A 13 15.40 7.96 -4.93
C ILE A 13 14.99 7.40 -3.56
N LEU A 14 13.69 7.36 -3.26
CA LEU A 14 13.18 6.80 -2.02
C LEU A 14 13.57 5.33 -1.86
N SER A 15 13.51 4.55 -2.94
CA SER A 15 13.85 3.12 -2.89
C SER A 15 15.33 2.91 -2.54
N VAL A 16 16.23 3.70 -3.12
CA VAL A 16 17.67 3.65 -2.80
C VAL A 16 17.94 4.07 -1.36
N VAL A 17 17.35 5.17 -0.90
CA VAL A 17 17.50 5.65 0.48
C VAL A 17 17.00 4.61 1.49
N LEU A 18 15.81 4.08 1.27
CA LEU A 18 15.21 3.05 2.13
C LEU A 18 15.99 1.74 2.08
N PHE A 19 16.60 1.39 0.94
CA PHE A 19 17.46 0.21 0.83
C PHE A 19 18.66 0.31 1.77
N GLY A 20 19.27 1.49 1.87
CA GLY A 20 20.33 1.77 2.83
C GLY A 20 19.88 1.53 4.29
N GLN A 21 18.66 1.92 4.65
CA GLN A 21 18.12 1.70 6.01
C GLN A 21 17.93 0.22 6.34
N THR A 22 17.72 -0.66 5.35
CA THR A 22 17.59 -2.10 5.60
C THR A 22 18.87 -2.75 6.15
N THR A 23 20.01 -2.07 6.11
CA THR A 23 21.26 -2.55 6.73
C THR A 23 21.20 -2.58 8.25
N GLN A 24 20.29 -1.82 8.86
CA GLN A 24 20.08 -1.79 10.31
C GLN A 24 19.25 -2.99 10.82
N TYR A 25 18.63 -3.75 9.91
CA TYR A 25 17.84 -4.93 10.25
C TYR A 25 18.69 -6.21 10.22
N ASN A 26 18.29 -7.20 11.02
CA ASN A 26 18.87 -8.54 10.92
C ASN A 26 18.58 -9.14 9.52
N TYR A 27 19.33 -10.18 9.14
CA TYR A 27 19.26 -10.77 7.81
C TYR A 27 17.83 -11.14 7.39
N LEU A 28 17.09 -11.86 8.23
CA LEU A 28 15.73 -12.33 7.93
C LEU A 28 14.75 -11.16 7.76
N SER A 29 14.83 -10.18 8.64
CA SER A 29 13.95 -9.01 8.61
C SER A 29 14.26 -8.07 7.45
N ALA A 30 15.48 -8.12 6.91
CA ALA A 30 15.88 -7.35 5.74
C ALA A 30 15.42 -7.99 4.42
N VAL A 31 15.15 -9.31 4.36
CA VAL A 31 14.80 -10.01 3.11
C VAL A 31 13.59 -9.39 2.43
N PHE A 32 12.48 -9.25 3.17
CA PHE A 32 11.24 -8.69 2.63
C PHE A 32 11.37 -7.25 2.14
N PRO A 33 11.83 -6.27 2.94
CA PRO A 33 11.94 -4.89 2.47
C PRO A 33 12.93 -4.77 1.30
N ARG A 34 14.05 -5.51 1.30
CA ARG A 34 14.99 -5.49 0.15
C ARG A 34 14.36 -6.03 -1.12
N PHE A 35 13.58 -7.10 -1.03
CA PHE A 35 12.86 -7.65 -2.17
C PHE A 35 11.85 -6.64 -2.73
N VAL A 36 11.02 -6.04 -1.87
CA VAL A 36 10.04 -5.02 -2.28
C VAL A 36 10.72 -3.80 -2.90
N LEU A 37 11.80 -3.31 -2.30
CA LEU A 37 12.56 -2.18 -2.82
C LEU A 37 13.21 -2.51 -4.18
N GLY A 38 13.77 -3.71 -4.33
CA GLY A 38 14.30 -4.17 -5.62
C GLY A 38 13.21 -4.20 -6.71
N LEU A 39 12.02 -4.72 -6.37
CA LEU A 39 10.87 -4.71 -7.28
C LEU A 39 10.44 -3.27 -7.63
N LEU A 40 10.37 -2.38 -6.65
CA LEU A 40 10.02 -0.97 -6.86
C LEU A 40 11.03 -0.27 -7.78
N VAL A 41 12.33 -0.55 -7.62
CA VAL A 41 13.37 -0.02 -8.51
C VAL A 41 13.14 -0.51 -9.93
N ILE A 42 12.96 -1.82 -10.14
CA ILE A 42 12.72 -2.40 -11.47
C ILE A 42 11.49 -1.77 -12.12
N LEU A 43 10.36 -1.72 -11.41
CA LEU A 43 9.11 -1.15 -11.92
C LEU A 43 9.26 0.35 -12.23
N SER A 44 9.98 1.10 -11.39
CA SER A 44 10.18 2.53 -11.60
C SER A 44 11.11 2.81 -12.78
N VAL A 45 12.14 1.98 -13.01
CA VAL A 45 12.97 2.05 -14.21
C VAL A 45 12.13 1.77 -15.46
N ILE A 46 11.30 0.72 -15.45
CA ILE A 46 10.41 0.40 -16.57
C ILE A 46 9.45 1.58 -16.85
N LEU A 47 8.85 2.15 -15.81
CA LEU A 47 7.96 3.31 -15.93
C LEU A 47 8.69 4.54 -16.49
N LEU A 48 9.90 4.80 -16.03
CA LEU A 48 10.70 5.92 -16.50
C LEU A 48 11.09 5.75 -17.98
N ILE A 49 11.57 4.57 -18.37
CA ILE A 49 11.87 4.25 -19.78
C ILE A 49 10.61 4.45 -20.63
N ARG A 50 9.47 3.91 -20.19
CA ARG A 50 8.20 4.07 -20.91
C ARG A 50 7.80 5.54 -21.03
N ALA A 51 7.98 6.34 -19.98
CA ALA A 51 7.68 7.77 -19.99
C ALA A 51 8.58 8.53 -20.97
N LEU A 52 9.87 8.19 -21.04
CA LEU A 52 10.86 8.80 -21.93
C LEU A 52 10.68 8.36 -23.40
N VAL A 53 10.39 7.09 -23.66
CA VAL A 53 10.18 6.56 -25.02
C VAL A 53 8.85 7.03 -25.62
N LEU A 54 7.79 7.09 -24.80
CA LEU A 54 6.48 7.60 -25.23
C LEU A 54 6.37 9.13 -25.15
N PHE A 55 7.42 9.81 -24.69
CA PHE A 55 7.51 11.26 -24.51
C PHE A 55 7.12 12.02 -25.78
N LYS A 56 7.47 11.48 -26.96
CA LYS A 56 7.22 12.12 -28.25
C LYS A 56 5.86 11.76 -28.89
N LYS A 57 5.14 10.75 -28.36
CA LYS A 57 3.90 10.21 -28.97
C LYS A 57 2.62 10.56 -28.21
N ARG A 58 2.73 11.16 -27.02
CA ARG A 58 1.55 11.50 -26.21
C ARG A 58 1.14 12.95 -26.46
N GLY A 59 -0.01 13.14 -27.10
CA GLY A 59 -0.75 14.40 -27.06
C GLY A 59 -1.18 14.74 -25.61
N PRO A 60 -1.80 15.91 -25.37
CA PRO A 60 -2.19 16.34 -24.03
C PRO A 60 -2.97 15.22 -23.35
N SER A 61 -2.34 14.59 -22.36
CA SER A 61 -2.95 13.57 -21.53
C SER A 61 -4.20 14.21 -20.95
N ALA A 62 -5.38 13.66 -21.30
CA ALA A 62 -6.63 14.10 -20.70
C ALA A 62 -6.49 13.85 -19.20
N ALA A 63 -6.14 14.90 -18.46
CA ALA A 63 -6.14 14.88 -17.02
C ALA A 63 -7.59 14.59 -16.64
N ARG A 64 -7.87 13.32 -16.36
CA ARG A 64 -9.19 12.90 -15.93
C ARG A 64 -9.42 13.61 -14.62
N SER A 65 -10.32 14.60 -14.63
CA SER A 65 -10.65 15.34 -13.43
C SER A 65 -11.15 14.35 -12.39
N ILE A 66 -10.55 14.40 -11.20
CA ILE A 66 -11.01 13.61 -10.06
C ILE A 66 -12.40 14.14 -9.73
N SER A 67 -13.41 13.27 -9.73
CA SER A 67 -14.76 13.70 -9.36
C SER A 67 -14.80 14.05 -7.87
N LEU A 68 -15.70 14.95 -7.45
CA LEU A 68 -15.89 15.27 -6.03
C LEU A 68 -16.20 14.01 -5.19
N LYS A 69 -16.89 13.03 -5.78
CA LYS A 69 -17.20 11.75 -5.14
C LYS A 69 -15.93 10.92 -4.91
N ASP A 70 -15.06 10.82 -5.91
CA ASP A 70 -13.79 10.11 -5.77
C ASP A 70 -12.89 10.80 -4.74
N PHE A 71 -12.85 12.12 -4.75
CA PHE A 71 -12.10 12.91 -3.76
C PHE A 71 -12.59 12.64 -2.33
N PHE A 72 -13.92 12.58 -2.13
CA PHE A 72 -14.51 12.22 -0.84
C PHE A 72 -14.09 10.82 -0.37
N TYR A 73 -14.13 9.82 -1.25
CA TYR A 73 -13.69 8.46 -0.87
C TYR A 73 -12.19 8.39 -0.57
N ILE A 74 -11.35 9.10 -1.34
CA ILE A 74 -9.92 9.18 -1.06
C ILE A 74 -9.68 9.77 0.34
N PHE A 75 -10.35 10.87 0.65
CA PHE A 75 -10.24 11.53 1.94
C PHE A 75 -10.75 10.64 3.09
N LEU A 76 -11.89 9.97 2.89
CA LEU A 76 -12.46 9.04 3.86
C LEU A 76 -11.51 7.86 4.14
N VAL A 77 -10.97 7.24 3.09
CA VAL A 77 -9.98 6.15 3.23
C VAL A 77 -8.74 6.63 3.97
N ALA A 78 -8.25 7.84 3.67
CA ALA A 78 -7.11 8.42 4.38
C ALA A 78 -7.40 8.56 5.88
N ILE A 79 -8.57 9.10 6.26
CA ILE A 79 -8.98 9.21 7.68
C ILE A 79 -9.07 7.82 8.33
N LEU A 80 -9.69 6.85 7.67
CA LEU A 80 -9.80 5.49 8.20
C LEU A 80 -8.41 4.83 8.35
N SER A 81 -7.46 5.09 7.44
CA SER A 81 -6.09 4.62 7.57
C SER A 81 -5.37 5.27 8.76
N PHE A 82 -5.54 6.56 9.01
CA PHE A 82 -4.99 7.20 10.22
C PHE A 82 -5.61 6.64 11.49
N LEU A 83 -6.93 6.48 11.51
CA LEU A 83 -7.65 5.91 12.63
C LEU A 83 -7.23 4.46 12.89
N TRP A 84 -6.95 3.69 11.84
CA TRP A 84 -6.40 2.34 11.94
C TRP A 84 -5.05 2.31 12.66
N VAL A 85 -4.09 3.14 12.24
CA VAL A 85 -2.77 3.21 12.90
C VAL A 85 -2.93 3.68 14.34
N TYR A 86 -3.79 4.67 14.59
CA TYR A 86 -4.09 5.12 15.96
C TYR A 86 -4.64 3.99 16.82
N MET A 87 -5.62 3.21 16.34
CA MET A 87 -6.26 2.13 17.10
C MET A 87 -5.36 0.89 17.33
N MET A 88 -4.22 0.78 16.63
CA MET A 88 -3.28 -0.31 16.87
C MET A 88 -2.69 -0.27 18.28
N ASP A 89 -2.34 0.94 18.77
CA ASP A 89 -1.72 1.14 20.07
C ASP A 89 -2.63 0.71 21.23
N TRP A 90 -3.94 0.86 21.06
CA TRP A 90 -4.89 0.83 22.19
C TRP A 90 -5.69 -0.45 22.33
N VAL A 91 -6.04 -1.14 21.22
CA VAL A 91 -7.08 -2.17 21.28
C VAL A 91 -6.80 -3.40 20.41
N LEU A 92 -6.45 -3.20 19.13
CA LEU A 92 -6.56 -4.29 18.14
C LEU A 92 -5.20 -4.89 17.73
N GLY A 93 -4.11 -4.13 17.83
CA GLY A 93 -2.83 -4.49 17.20
C GLY A 93 -2.93 -4.66 15.68
N PHE A 94 -1.80 -4.99 15.04
CA PHE A 94 -1.70 -5.02 13.57
C PHE A 94 -2.73 -5.96 12.90
N LEU A 95 -2.89 -7.19 13.41
CA LEU A 95 -3.68 -8.22 12.75
C LEU A 95 -5.18 -7.89 12.76
N LEU A 96 -5.78 -7.74 13.94
CA LEU A 96 -7.20 -7.41 14.04
C LEU A 96 -7.49 -6.02 13.47
N GLY A 97 -6.62 -5.04 13.70
CA GLY A 97 -6.80 -3.69 13.17
C GLY A 97 -6.89 -3.71 11.64
N SER A 98 -5.96 -4.40 10.97
CA SER A 98 -5.96 -4.51 9.51
C SER A 98 -7.21 -5.22 8.99
N ILE A 99 -7.64 -6.30 9.64
CA ILE A 99 -8.85 -7.04 9.25
C ILE A 99 -10.09 -6.15 9.37
N VAL A 100 -10.29 -5.52 10.52
CA VAL A 100 -11.49 -4.71 10.79
C VAL A 100 -11.54 -3.50 9.86
N PHE A 101 -10.48 -2.69 9.82
CA PHE A 101 -10.46 -1.49 8.99
C PHE A 101 -10.49 -1.82 7.50
N GLY A 102 -9.80 -2.87 7.07
CA GLY A 102 -9.84 -3.33 5.68
C GLY A 102 -11.24 -3.75 5.24
N ILE A 103 -11.96 -4.51 6.08
CA ILE A 103 -13.35 -4.90 5.78
C ILE A 103 -14.29 -3.69 5.82
N VAL A 104 -14.12 -2.76 6.76
CA VAL A 104 -14.93 -1.53 6.82
C VAL A 104 -14.73 -0.68 5.56
N ILE A 105 -13.48 -0.45 5.17
CA ILE A 105 -13.13 0.27 3.93
C ILE A 105 -13.76 -0.48 2.74
N PHE A 106 -13.59 -1.80 2.67
CA PHE A 106 -14.17 -2.59 1.59
C PHE A 106 -15.70 -2.49 1.54
N ALA A 107 -16.40 -2.51 2.67
CA ALA A 107 -17.85 -2.35 2.74
C ALA A 107 -18.31 -0.98 2.25
N ILE A 108 -17.58 0.07 2.62
CA ILE A 108 -17.86 1.45 2.18
C ILE A 108 -17.68 1.57 0.66
N LEU A 109 -16.61 0.99 0.11
CA LEU A 109 -16.24 1.12 -1.30
C LEU A 109 -17.03 0.20 -2.23
N ALA A 110 -17.35 -1.03 -1.80
CA ALA A 110 -18.10 -2.00 -2.61
C ALA A 110 -19.52 -1.52 -2.96
N GLY A 111 -20.07 -0.60 -2.16
CA GLY A 111 -21.41 -0.05 -2.34
C GLY A 111 -22.52 -1.10 -2.22
N ARG A 112 -23.75 -0.72 -2.56
CA ARG A 112 -24.93 -1.61 -2.46
C ARG A 112 -25.04 -2.65 -3.58
N SER A 113 -24.16 -2.61 -4.59
CA SER A 113 -24.24 -3.48 -5.77
C SER A 113 -23.62 -4.87 -5.56
N LEU A 114 -22.82 -5.06 -4.51
CA LEU A 114 -22.16 -6.33 -4.25
C LEU A 114 -23.09 -7.31 -3.53
N LYS A 115 -23.27 -8.51 -4.09
CA LYS A 115 -24.04 -9.58 -3.41
C LYS A 115 -23.35 -9.98 -2.11
N VAL A 116 -24.12 -10.18 -1.04
CA VAL A 116 -23.62 -10.55 0.29
C VAL A 116 -22.67 -11.76 0.24
N LYS A 117 -22.98 -12.79 -0.55
CA LYS A 117 -22.10 -13.96 -0.73
C LYS A 117 -20.68 -13.58 -1.20
N HIS A 118 -20.57 -12.65 -2.14
CA HIS A 118 -19.27 -12.21 -2.66
C HIS A 118 -18.56 -11.33 -1.64
N PHE A 119 -19.30 -10.46 -0.95
CA PHE A 119 -18.74 -9.65 0.14
C PHE A 119 -18.09 -10.54 1.22
N VAL A 120 -18.80 -11.58 1.66
CA VAL A 120 -18.28 -12.53 2.65
C VAL A 120 -17.07 -13.29 2.11
N LEU A 121 -17.14 -13.81 0.89
CA LEU A 121 -16.04 -14.56 0.28
C LEU A 121 -14.77 -13.72 0.17
N TYR A 122 -14.88 -12.48 -0.32
CA TYR A 122 -13.74 -11.58 -0.45
C TYR A 122 -13.20 -11.12 0.91
N SER A 123 -14.08 -10.90 1.89
CA SER A 123 -13.66 -10.58 3.27
C SER A 123 -12.89 -11.74 3.90
N LEU A 124 -13.35 -13.00 3.70
CA LEU A 124 -12.62 -14.18 4.19
C LEU A 124 -11.26 -14.34 3.50
N GLY A 125 -11.21 -14.15 2.18
CA GLY A 125 -9.96 -14.15 1.43
C GLY A 125 -9.00 -13.08 1.94
N TYR A 126 -9.50 -11.87 2.21
CA TYR A 126 -8.73 -10.79 2.80
C TYR A 126 -8.20 -11.15 4.19
N CYS A 127 -9.04 -11.69 5.07
CA CYS A 127 -8.60 -12.17 6.40
C CYS A 127 -7.47 -13.19 6.28
N ALA A 128 -7.60 -14.16 5.37
CA ALA A 128 -6.58 -15.17 5.14
C ALA A 128 -5.26 -14.54 4.68
N ILE A 129 -5.32 -13.60 3.73
CA ILE A 129 -4.14 -12.87 3.24
C ILE A 129 -3.48 -12.10 4.39
N VAL A 130 -4.24 -11.30 5.15
CA VAL A 130 -3.68 -10.50 6.26
C VAL A 130 -3.05 -11.41 7.31
N PHE A 131 -3.68 -12.55 7.63
CA PHE A 131 -3.12 -13.54 8.56
C PHE A 131 -1.81 -14.14 8.04
N ILE A 132 -1.76 -14.55 6.77
CA ILE A 132 -0.54 -15.09 6.15
C ILE A 132 0.58 -14.05 6.20
N PHE A 133 0.29 -12.79 5.88
CA PHE A 133 1.27 -11.71 5.95
C PHE A 133 1.75 -11.46 7.38
N TRP A 134 0.84 -11.38 8.34
CA TRP A 134 1.19 -11.21 9.76
C TRP A 134 2.09 -12.35 10.25
N TYR A 135 1.77 -13.59 9.91
CA TYR A 135 2.55 -14.75 10.32
C TYR A 135 3.90 -14.82 9.60
N ALA A 136 3.91 -14.76 8.27
CA ALA A 136 5.13 -14.87 7.48
C ALA A 136 6.10 -13.72 7.77
N LEU A 137 5.62 -12.48 7.79
CA LEU A 137 6.49 -11.33 8.02
C LEU A 137 6.85 -11.19 9.50
N GLY A 138 5.85 -11.22 10.40
CA GLY A 138 6.06 -10.96 11.82
C GLY A 138 6.67 -12.12 12.60
N ARG A 139 6.32 -13.37 12.27
CA ARG A 139 6.80 -14.56 13.01
C ARG A 139 7.95 -15.29 12.31
N LEU A 140 7.90 -15.46 10.99
CA LEU A 140 8.98 -16.18 10.28
C LEU A 140 10.16 -15.25 9.97
N LEU A 141 9.89 -14.09 9.36
CA LEU A 141 10.94 -13.15 8.94
C LEU A 141 11.30 -12.11 10.02
N HIS A 142 10.58 -12.09 11.15
CA HIS A 142 10.78 -11.13 12.25
C HIS A 142 10.74 -9.65 11.80
N VAL A 143 10.07 -9.35 10.69
CA VAL A 143 9.90 -7.99 10.20
C VAL A 143 9.12 -7.20 11.24
N PRO A 144 9.62 -6.02 11.67
CA PRO A 144 8.90 -5.18 12.62
C PRO A 144 7.59 -4.72 11.97
N LEU A 145 6.47 -5.23 12.48
CA LEU A 145 5.14 -4.78 12.07
C LEU A 145 4.79 -3.46 12.79
N PRO A 146 3.95 -2.61 12.19
CA PRO A 146 3.45 -1.41 12.84
C PRO A 146 2.87 -1.73 14.23
N ARG A 147 3.30 -0.95 15.23
CA ARG A 147 2.82 -1.05 16.61
C ARG A 147 1.83 0.06 16.96
N GLY A 148 1.89 1.16 16.21
CA GLY A 148 0.97 2.28 16.20
C GLY A 148 1.76 3.58 16.04
N LEU A 149 1.25 4.70 16.55
CA LEU A 149 1.88 6.02 16.39
C LEU A 149 2.74 6.41 17.61
N PHE A 150 2.46 5.84 18.79
CA PHE A 150 3.05 6.32 20.04
C PHE A 150 4.03 5.36 20.70
N PHE A 151 4.31 4.19 20.11
CA PHE A 151 5.21 3.17 20.68
C PHE A 151 6.02 2.40 19.62
#